data_AF-A0A248YQY5-F1
#
_entry.id   AF-A0A248YQY5-F1
#
_cell.length_a   1.000
_cell.length_b   1.000
_cell.length_c   1.000
_cell.angle_alpha   90.00
_cell.angle_beta   90.00
_cell.angle_gamma   90.00
#
_symmetry.space_group_name_H-M   'P 1'
#
loop_
_entity.id
_entity.type
_entity.pdbx_description
1 polymer ?
#
loop_
_entity_poly.entity_id
_entity_poly.type
_entity_poly.pdbx_seq_one_letter_code
_entity_poly.pdbx_strand_id
1 'polypeptide(L)' 'MTVYLEVDDLVEIAAVILRTTPPIRDAGLLAAAAARPSTVAFDTEVYPDVWSKAAALMHSV' A
#
# COMPACT_ATOMS: atom_id res chain seq x y z
N MET A 1 -9.71 -14.46 -0.23
CA MET A 1 -9.06 -13.81 -1.38
C MET A 1 -8.70 -12.40 -0.93
N THR A 2 -7.43 -12.03 -1.01
CA THR A 2 -6.96 -10.69 -0.63
C THR A 2 -7.03 -9.77 -1.84
N VAL A 3 -7.59 -8.58 -1.66
CA VAL A 3 -7.54 -7.50 -2.65
C VAL A 3 -6.46 -6.52 -2.20
N TYR A 4 -5.53 -6.19 -3.09
CA TYR A 4 -4.45 -5.25 -2.81
C TYR A 4 -4.88 -3.85 -3.25
N LEU A 5 -4.56 -2.83 -2.46
CA LEU A 5 -4.81 -1.44 -2.81
C LEU A 5 -3.78 -0.96 -3.81
N GLU A 6 -4.25 -0.27 -4.84
CA GLU A 6 -3.43 0.42 -5.81
C GLU A 6 -3.14 1.86 -5.37
N VAL A 7 -2.25 2.54 -6.08
CA VAL A 7 -1.87 3.93 -5.77
C VAL A 7 -3.09 4.85 -5.75
N ASP A 8 -3.99 4.68 -6.72
CA ASP A 8 -5.19 5.51 -6.84
C ASP A 8 -6.14 5.30 -5.65
N ASP A 9 -6.26 4.07 -5.14
CA ASP A 9 -7.03 3.79 -3.93
C ASP A 9 -6.43 4.52 -2.71
N LEU A 10 -5.11 4.53 -2.56
CA LEU A 10 -4.44 5.22 -1.46
C LEU A 10 -4.65 6.74 -1.53
N VAL A 11 -4.59 7.32 -2.73
CA VAL A 11 -4.85 8.73 -2.96
C VAL A 11 -6.32 9.07 -2.68
N GLU A 12 -7.25 8.22 -3.10
CA GLU A 12 -8.69 8.39 -2.82
C GLU A 12 -8.98 8.34 -1.32
N ILE A 13 -8.44 7.33 -0.61
CA ILE A 13 -8.57 7.21 0.84
C ILE A 13 -8.04 8.46 1.55
N ALA A 14 -6.84 8.93 1.18
CA ALA A 14 -6.26 10.13 1.75
C ALA A 14 -7.11 11.38 1.44
N ALA A 15 -7.67 11.48 0.24
CA ALA A 15 -8.53 12.59 -0.14
C ALA A 15 -9.83 12.63 0.68
N VAL A 16 -10.44 11.46 0.94
CA VAL A 16 -11.62 11.33 1.79
C VAL A 16 -11.31 11.74 3.24
N ILE A 17 -10.17 11.29 3.78
CA ILE A 17 -9.76 11.59 5.16
C ILE A 17 -9.43 13.07 5.34
N LEU A 18 -8.64 13.64 4.42
CA LEU A 18 -8.16 15.02 4.51
C LEU A 18 -9.17 16.04 3.99
N ARG A 19 -10.23 15.60 3.31
CA ARG A 19 -11.24 16.45 2.64
C ARG A 19 -10.63 17.44 1.65
N THR A 20 -9.56 17.03 0.99
CA THR A 20 -8.82 17.81 0.00
C THR A 20 -7.99 16.87 -0.87
N THR A 21 -7.45 17.35 -1.99
CA THR A 21 -6.46 16.60 -2.75
C THR A 21 -5.17 16.48 -1.93
N PRO A 22 -4.72 15.26 -1.57
CA PRO A 22 -3.52 15.07 -0.77
C PRO A 22 -2.26 15.46 -1.57
N PRO A 23 -1.28 16.13 -0.96
CA PRO A 23 0.02 16.32 -1.60
C PRO A 23 0.76 14.98 -1.67
N ILE A 24 1.20 14.59 -2.87
CA ILE A 24 2.04 13.41 -3.07
C ILE A 24 3.50 13.85 -3.06
N ARG A 25 4.27 13.42 -2.05
CA ARG A 25 5.69 13.74 -1.94
C ARG A 25 6.50 13.11 -3.08
N ASP A 26 6.24 11.83 -3.34
CA ASP A 26 6.89 11.05 -4.38
C ASP A 26 5.99 9.89 -4.81
N ALA A 27 5.63 9.83 -6.09
CA ALA A 27 4.71 8.82 -6.61
C ALA A 27 5.35 7.42 -6.68
N GLY A 28 6.66 7.34 -6.90
CA GLY A 28 7.39 6.07 -6.94
C GLY A 28 7.48 5.43 -5.55
N LEU A 29 7.69 6.23 -4.51
CA LEU A 29 7.67 5.74 -3.13
C LEU A 29 6.26 5.28 -2.71
N LEU A 30 5.20 5.98 -3.12
CA LEU A 30 3.83 5.56 -2.86
C LEU A 30 3.48 4.25 -3.59
N ALA A 31 3.91 4.11 -4.84
CA ALA A 31 3.77 2.86 -5.60
C ALA A 31 4.53 1.69 -4.94
N ALA A 32 5.74 1.94 -4.43
CA ALA A 32 6.50 0.93 -3.70
C ALA A 32 5.80 0.50 -2.40
N ALA A 33 5.14 1.43 -1.69
CA ALA A 33 4.33 1.13 -0.52
C ALA A 33 3.11 0.25 -0.88
N ALA A 34 2.38 0.60 -1.95
CA ALA A 34 1.24 -0.19 -2.43
C ALA A 34 1.61 -1.62 -2.85
N ALA A 35 2.80 -1.80 -3.46
CA ALA A 35 3.28 -3.11 -3.91
C ALA A 35 3.80 -4.01 -2.77
N ARG A 36 4.19 -3.44 -1.63
CA ARG A 36 4.81 -4.18 -0.51
C ARG A 36 4.01 -5.39 -0.03
N PRO A 37 2.69 -5.31 0.23
CA PRO A 37 1.91 -6.44 0.72
C PRO A 37 1.92 -7.69 -0.18
N SER A 38 2.17 -7.51 -1.48
CA SER A 38 2.28 -8.59 -2.47
C SER A 38 3.72 -9.02 -2.78
N THR A 39 4.70 -8.58 -1.99
CA THR A 39 6.11 -8.90 -2.23
C THR A 39 6.38 -10.40 -2.10
N VAL A 40 7.05 -10.95 -3.10
CA VAL A 40 7.61 -12.30 -3.11
C VAL A 40 9.13 -12.21 -3.11
N ALA A 41 9.78 -12.98 -2.25
CA ALA A 41 11.23 -13.12 -2.19
C ALA A 41 11.58 -14.59 -2.03
N PHE A 42 12.57 -15.08 -2.79
CA PHE A 42 12.98 -16.50 -2.77
C PHE A 42 11.78 -17.45 -2.96
N ASP A 43 10.94 -17.15 -3.95
CA ASP A 43 9.70 -17.89 -4.28
C ASP A 43 8.69 -18.01 -3.13
N THR A 44 8.81 -17.16 -2.10
CA THR A 44 7.94 -17.16 -0.92
C THR A 44 7.32 -15.78 -0.72
N GLU A 45 6.02 -15.73 -0.43
CA GLU A 45 5.39 -14.48 0.00
C GLU A 45 6.04 -13.98 1.29
N VAL A 46 6.48 -12.73 1.30
CA VAL A 46 7.09 -12.11 2.49
C VAL A 46 6.06 -11.91 3.60
N TYR A 47 4.80 -11.68 3.23
CA TYR A 47 3.69 -11.40 4.12
C TYR A 47 2.58 -12.44 3.90
N PRO A 48 2.62 -13.58 4.61
CA PRO A 48 1.79 -14.75 4.30
C PRO A 48 0.32 -14.62 4.71
N ASP A 49 0.00 -13.70 5.62
CA ASP A 49 -1.36 -13.51 6.15
C ASP A 49 -1.84 -12.06 6.02
N VAL A 50 -3.16 -11.86 6.11
CA VAL A 50 -3.79 -10.54 5.92
C VAL A 50 -3.27 -9.47 6.89
N TRP A 51 -2.88 -9.83 8.11
CA TRP A 51 -2.39 -8.90 9.11
C TRP A 51 -0.97 -8.45 8.77
N SER A 52 -0.11 -9.38 8.38
CA SER A 52 1.24 -9.06 7.92
C SER A 52 1.22 -8.19 6.65
N LYS A 53 0.30 -8.46 5.72
CA LYS A 53 0.06 -7.65 4.50
C LYS A 53 -0.41 -6.23 4.85
N ALA A 54 -1.37 -6.10 5.74
CA ALA A 54 -1.86 -4.79 6.21
C ALA A 54 -0.76 -4.00 6.94
N ALA A 55 0.00 -4.66 7.83
CA ALA A 55 1.12 -4.04 8.54
C ALA A 55 2.21 -3.57 7.56
N ALA A 56 2.51 -4.35 6.52
CA ALA A 56 3.49 -3.97 5.50
C ALA A 56 3.10 -2.67 4.78
N LEU A 57 1.83 -2.53 4.39
CA LEU A 57 1.29 -1.32 3.78
C LEU A 57 1.39 -0.14 4.75
N MET A 58 0.78 -0.26 5.93
CA MET A 58 0.71 0.81 6.93
C MET A 58 2.07 1.30 7.40
N HIS A 59 3.05 0.40 7.49
CA HIS A 59 4.41 0.76 7.89
C HIS A 59 5.19 1.51 6.79
N SER A 60 4.76 1.39 5.53
CA SER A 60 5.50 1.90 4.38
C SER A 60 4.93 3.17 3.75
N VAL A 61 3.69 3.52 4.09
CA VAL A 61 2.97 4.70 3.57
C VAL A 61 3.21 5.93 4.43
#